data_AF-A0A1I1RDX4-F1
#
_entry.id   AF-A0A1I1RDX4-F1
#
_cell.length_a   1.000
_cell.length_b   1.000
_cell.length_c   1.000
_cell.angle_alpha   90.00
_cell.angle_beta   90.00
_cell.angle_gamma   90.00
#
_symmetry.space_group_name_H-M   'P 1'
#
loop_
_entity.id
_entity.type
_entity.pdbx_description
1 polymer ?
#
loop_
_entity_poly.entity_id
_entity_poly.type
_entity_poly.pdbx_seq_one_letter_code
_entity_poly.pdbx_strand_id
1 'polypeptide(L)'
;MPDPLLNIPLSDIDADALPRDRATTDPEAMAELRTSILRAGLRQPIELYRTAEGAPRPYGLISGHRRLAAFRALQRETIPAFLRAPASLPDALAAMVAENEVRAQITPWEKARLIQTCLAAGLFETPDAAIDALFPAQSRQKRSRLRGHLMVAEAFDGCLSTPERLSTARLDRLAAALRSGWEDLLRNALPDPATHSLESQWTALAPVLAEALSPRDGEPAPNTPRAPRRMARIRTGLTVRRELTRTGWILRFSGPEAKSPGLIDDVLDRVERWFGEA
;
A
#
# COMPACT_ATOMS: atom_id res chain seq x y z
N MET A 1 29.89 -21.12 -0.47
CA MET A 1 29.79 -22.09 -1.59
C MET A 1 28.52 -21.74 -2.37
N PRO A 2 28.48 -21.85 -3.71
CA PRO A 2 27.23 -21.65 -4.43
C PRO A 2 26.20 -22.68 -3.94
N ASP A 3 24.97 -22.24 -3.69
CA ASP A 3 23.90 -23.14 -3.22
C ASP A 3 23.69 -24.25 -4.28
N PRO A 4 23.57 -25.52 -3.86
CA PRO A 4 23.46 -26.63 -4.79
C PRO A 4 22.15 -26.55 -5.57
N LEU A 5 22.22 -26.81 -6.88
CA LEU A 5 21.04 -26.93 -7.74
C LEU A 5 20.40 -28.30 -7.53
N LEU A 6 19.14 -28.32 -7.11
CA LEU A 6 18.37 -29.54 -6.82
C LEU A 6 17.11 -29.60 -7.69
N ASN A 7 16.64 -30.79 -8.03
CA ASN A 7 15.33 -30.99 -8.64
C ASN A 7 14.32 -31.32 -7.53
N ILE A 8 13.36 -30.44 -7.30
CA ILE A 8 12.41 -30.56 -6.19
C ILE A 8 11.03 -30.95 -6.73
N PRO A 9 10.34 -31.95 -6.12
CA PRO A 9 8.97 -32.30 -6.48
C PRO A 9 8.03 -31.11 -6.34
N LEU A 10 7.15 -30.89 -7.34
CA LEU A 10 6.21 -29.76 -7.30
C LEU A 10 5.19 -29.87 -6.15
N SER A 11 4.92 -31.10 -5.69
CA SER A 11 4.07 -31.42 -4.54
C SER A 11 4.61 -30.87 -3.23
N ASP A 12 5.93 -30.78 -3.12
CA ASP A 12 6.65 -30.47 -1.89
C ASP A 12 6.87 -28.96 -1.71
N ILE A 13 6.44 -28.16 -2.68
CA ILE A 13 6.64 -26.71 -2.71
C ILE A 13 5.33 -26.00 -2.36
N ASP A 14 5.31 -25.33 -1.23
CA ASP A 14 4.30 -24.33 -0.92
C ASP A 14 4.60 -23.02 -1.67
N ALA A 15 3.73 -22.73 -2.63
CA ALA A 15 3.86 -21.53 -3.46
C ALA A 15 3.48 -20.26 -2.69
N ASP A 16 2.72 -20.39 -1.60
CA ASP A 16 2.09 -19.31 -0.85
C ASP A 16 2.70 -19.15 0.55
N ALA A 17 3.77 -19.89 0.85
CA ALA A 17 4.50 -19.86 2.13
C ALA A 17 5.07 -18.48 2.50
N LEU A 18 5.18 -17.55 1.55
CA LEU A 18 5.51 -16.15 1.80
C LEU A 18 4.36 -15.27 1.30
N PRO A 19 3.95 -14.25 2.09
CA PRO A 19 2.98 -13.27 1.63
C PRO A 19 3.52 -12.53 0.41
N ARG A 20 2.71 -12.47 -0.65
CA ARG A 20 3.03 -11.83 -1.92
C ARG A 20 1.82 -11.05 -2.42
N ASP A 21 2.10 -9.95 -3.11
CA ASP A 21 1.06 -9.25 -3.85
C ASP A 21 0.65 -10.10 -5.05
N ARG A 22 -0.65 -10.37 -5.18
CA ARG A 22 -1.20 -11.17 -6.29
C ARG A 22 -1.26 -10.29 -7.52
N ALA A 23 -0.12 -10.03 -8.14
CA ALA A 23 -0.10 -9.41 -9.46
C ALA A 23 -0.91 -10.32 -10.41
N THR A 24 -1.97 -9.76 -10.98
CA THR A 24 -2.83 -10.41 -11.96
C THR A 24 -1.94 -11.00 -13.05
N THR A 25 -1.86 -12.32 -13.11
CA THR A 25 -0.96 -12.98 -14.04
C THR A 25 -1.53 -12.80 -15.44
N ASP A 26 -0.89 -11.94 -16.24
CA ASP A 26 -1.21 -11.76 -17.66
C ASP A 26 -1.19 -13.13 -18.38
N PRO A 27 -2.34 -13.59 -18.91
CA PRO A 27 -2.44 -14.88 -19.60
C PRO A 27 -1.51 -14.99 -20.81
N GLU A 28 -1.28 -13.90 -21.54
CA GLU A 28 -0.45 -13.88 -22.74
C GLU A 28 1.02 -14.06 -22.36
N ALA A 29 1.50 -13.26 -21.40
CA ALA A 29 2.85 -13.40 -20.86
C ALA A 29 3.09 -14.77 -20.17
N MET A 30 2.04 -15.45 -19.69
CA MET A 30 2.16 -16.83 -19.19
C MET A 30 2.27 -17.85 -20.33
N ALA A 31 1.54 -17.68 -21.43
CA ALA A 31 1.63 -18.54 -22.61
C ALA A 31 3.03 -18.46 -23.27
N GLU A 32 3.58 -17.25 -23.38
CA GLU A 32 4.95 -17.05 -23.87
C GLU A 32 5.99 -17.74 -22.98
N LEU A 33 5.85 -17.60 -21.65
CA LEU A 33 6.76 -18.24 -20.69
C LEU A 33 6.74 -19.77 -20.83
N ARG A 34 5.55 -20.37 -20.98
CA ARG A 34 5.42 -21.83 -21.20
C ARG A 34 6.11 -22.26 -22.49
N THR A 35 5.90 -21.50 -23.58
CA THR A 35 6.54 -21.77 -24.87
C THR A 35 8.06 -21.69 -24.78
N SER A 36 8.58 -20.68 -24.07
CA SER A 36 10.01 -20.53 -23.82
C SER A 36 10.59 -21.70 -23.02
N ILE A 37 9.91 -22.13 -21.96
CA ILE A 37 10.31 -23.29 -21.13
C ILE A 37 10.31 -24.58 -21.95
N LEU A 38 9.32 -24.80 -22.83
CA LEU A 38 9.27 -25.98 -23.69
C LEU A 38 10.42 -26.00 -24.72
N ARG A 39 10.80 -24.84 -25.27
CA ARG A 39 11.84 -24.74 -26.30
C ARG A 39 13.26 -24.75 -25.75
N ALA A 40 13.51 -23.99 -24.69
CA ALA A 40 14.86 -23.69 -24.20
C ALA A 40 15.12 -24.21 -22.77
N GLY A 41 14.13 -24.85 -22.14
CA GLY A 41 14.22 -25.26 -20.74
C GLY A 41 14.14 -24.09 -19.77
N LEU A 42 14.31 -24.39 -18.48
CA LEU A 42 14.31 -23.39 -17.43
C LEU A 42 15.68 -22.71 -17.33
N ARG A 43 15.78 -21.46 -17.78
CA ARG A 43 17.06 -20.70 -17.77
C ARG A 43 17.55 -20.31 -16.37
N GLN A 44 16.61 -19.99 -15.47
CA GLN A 44 16.90 -19.63 -14.09
C GLN A 44 16.12 -20.55 -13.17
N PRO A 45 16.78 -21.31 -12.28
CA PRO A 45 16.15 -22.10 -11.23
C PRO A 45 15.28 -21.25 -10.30
N ILE A 46 14.27 -21.85 -9.67
CA ILE A 46 13.52 -21.20 -8.60
C ILE A 46 14.34 -21.16 -7.31
N GLU A 47 13.93 -20.35 -6.34
CA GLU A 47 14.58 -20.31 -5.03
C GLU A 47 13.59 -20.73 -3.95
N LEU A 48 14.04 -21.60 -3.04
CA LEU A 48 13.24 -22.19 -1.97
C LEU A 48 13.94 -22.03 -0.63
N TYR A 49 13.19 -22.05 0.46
CA TYR A 49 13.71 -22.27 1.81
C TYR A 49 13.04 -23.51 2.43
N ARG A 50 13.68 -24.11 3.45
CA ARG A 50 13.02 -25.17 4.24
C ARG A 50 11.99 -24.56 5.17
N THR A 51 10.76 -25.06 5.13
CA THR A 51 9.73 -24.68 6.10
C THR A 51 10.03 -25.25 7.48
N ALA A 52 9.32 -24.78 8.50
CA ALA A 52 9.37 -25.39 9.84
C ALA A 52 8.92 -26.87 9.80
N GLU A 53 9.41 -27.66 10.76
CA GLU A 53 8.96 -29.03 10.95
C GLU A 53 7.44 -29.07 11.20
N GLY A 54 6.76 -30.02 10.55
CA GLY A 54 5.30 -30.18 10.64
C GLY A 54 4.49 -29.33 9.65
N ALA A 55 5.12 -28.48 8.84
CA ALA A 55 4.42 -27.78 7.76
C ALA A 55 3.88 -28.76 6.70
N PRO A 56 2.77 -28.45 6.00
CA PRO A 56 2.17 -29.33 5.00
C PRO A 56 3.08 -29.69 3.83
N ARG A 57 4.05 -28.81 3.54
CA ARG A 57 5.02 -28.96 2.47
C ARG A 57 6.40 -28.53 3.00
N PRO A 58 7.46 -29.29 2.73
CA PRO A 58 8.78 -29.05 3.32
C PRO A 58 9.53 -27.85 2.74
N TYR A 59 9.08 -27.32 1.59
CA TYR A 59 9.74 -26.19 0.93
C TYR A 59 8.77 -25.02 0.73
N GLY A 60 9.19 -23.83 1.16
CA GLY A 60 8.51 -22.58 0.85
C GLY A 60 9.17 -21.91 -0.34
N LEU A 61 8.37 -21.46 -1.30
CA LEU A 61 8.88 -20.66 -2.41
C LEU A 61 9.45 -19.33 -1.89
N ILE A 62 10.61 -18.92 -2.39
CA ILE A 62 11.15 -17.56 -2.26
C ILE A 62 10.86 -16.82 -3.57
N SER A 63 11.47 -17.27 -4.67
CA SER A 63 11.41 -16.63 -5.99
C SER A 63 11.05 -17.60 -7.11
N GLY A 64 10.39 -17.09 -8.15
CA GLY A 64 10.03 -17.87 -9.35
C GLY A 64 8.59 -18.37 -9.41
N HIS A 65 7.63 -17.67 -8.81
CA HIS A 65 6.21 -18.06 -8.79
C HIS A 65 5.63 -18.33 -10.19
N ARG A 66 5.90 -17.47 -11.18
CA ARG A 66 5.47 -17.70 -12.58
C ARG A 66 6.08 -18.96 -13.20
N ARG A 67 7.34 -19.27 -12.87
CA ARG A 67 8.04 -20.48 -13.35
C ARG A 67 7.46 -21.73 -12.72
N LEU A 68 7.19 -21.70 -11.41
CA LEU A 68 6.49 -22.77 -10.69
C LEU A 68 5.08 -23.00 -11.27
N ALA A 69 4.31 -21.94 -11.48
CA ALA A 69 2.98 -22.01 -12.08
C ALA A 69 3.03 -22.58 -13.51
N ALA A 70 4.00 -22.18 -14.33
CA ALA A 70 4.21 -22.73 -15.66
C ALA A 70 4.56 -24.23 -15.62
N PHE A 71 5.44 -24.67 -14.72
CA PHE A 71 5.79 -26.08 -14.55
C PHE A 71 4.59 -26.93 -14.09
N ARG A 72 3.77 -26.40 -13.17
CA ARG A 72 2.51 -27.03 -12.77
C ARG A 72 1.53 -27.16 -13.95
N ALA A 73 1.38 -26.10 -14.73
CA ALA A 73 0.51 -26.12 -15.90
C ALA A 73 1.01 -27.05 -17.02
N LEU A 74 2.33 -27.24 -17.12
CA LEU A 74 2.97 -28.20 -18.03
C LEU A 74 3.04 -29.62 -17.44
N GLN A 75 2.40 -29.88 -16.30
CA GLN A 75 2.35 -31.19 -15.63
C GLN A 75 3.72 -31.82 -15.41
N ARG A 76 4.73 -31.01 -15.06
CA ARG A 76 6.07 -31.52 -14.70
C ARG A 76 6.04 -32.07 -13.28
N GLU A 77 6.86 -33.10 -13.01
CA GLU A 77 6.96 -33.68 -11.67
C GLU A 77 7.90 -32.88 -10.76
N THR A 78 9.02 -32.41 -11.31
CA THR A 78 10.06 -31.68 -10.58
C THR A 78 10.47 -30.38 -11.25
N ILE A 79 11.01 -29.43 -10.48
CA ILE A 79 11.59 -28.18 -10.98
C ILE A 79 13.00 -27.94 -10.41
N PRO A 80 13.96 -27.47 -11.22
CA PRO A 80 15.27 -27.04 -10.73
C PRO A 80 15.14 -25.86 -9.75
N ALA A 81 15.76 -25.99 -8.59
CA ALA A 81 15.69 -25.04 -7.49
C ALA A 81 17.02 -24.89 -6.73
N PHE A 82 17.31 -23.67 -6.27
CA PHE A 82 18.31 -23.41 -5.24
C PHE A 82 17.65 -23.42 -3.87
N LEU A 83 18.19 -24.21 -2.94
CA LEU A 83 17.78 -24.17 -1.54
C LEU A 83 18.59 -23.10 -0.81
N ARG A 84 17.94 -21.99 -0.48
CA ARG A 84 18.51 -20.95 0.37
C ARG A 84 18.34 -21.36 1.83
N ALA A 85 19.31 -21.00 2.66
CA ALA A 85 19.25 -21.13 4.10
C ALA A 85 19.17 -19.73 4.75
N PRO A 86 18.05 -19.01 4.59
CA PRO A 86 17.85 -17.76 5.33
C PRO A 86 17.85 -18.06 6.83
N ALA A 87 18.49 -17.20 7.62
CA ALA A 87 18.56 -17.39 9.08
C ALA A 87 17.19 -17.22 9.75
N SER A 88 16.27 -16.51 9.10
CA SER A 88 14.90 -16.30 9.54
C SER A 88 13.93 -16.09 8.36
N LEU A 89 12.62 -16.18 8.63
CA LEU A 89 11.58 -15.87 7.65
C LEU A 89 11.65 -14.41 7.14
N PRO A 90 11.91 -13.38 8.01
CA PRO A 90 12.26 -12.04 7.56
C PRO A 90 13.43 -11.97 6.58
N ASP A 91 14.50 -12.74 6.80
CA ASP A 91 15.66 -12.75 5.88
C ASP A 91 15.28 -13.34 4.51
N ALA A 92 14.41 -14.36 4.50
CA ALA A 92 13.87 -14.93 3.27
C ALA A 92 13.05 -13.90 2.48
N LEU A 93 12.21 -13.13 3.18
CA LEU A 93 11.42 -12.04 2.59
C LEU A 93 12.31 -10.91 2.07
N ALA A 94 13.32 -10.50 2.84
CA ALA A 94 14.27 -9.46 2.44
C ALA A 94 15.04 -9.86 1.18
N ALA A 95 15.49 -11.11 1.09
CA ALA A 95 16.15 -11.64 -0.11
C ALA A 95 15.21 -11.62 -1.33
N MET A 96 13.96 -12.05 -1.16
CA MET A 96 12.93 -12.02 -2.21
C MET A 96 12.69 -10.59 -2.71
N VAL A 97 12.57 -9.63 -1.80
CA VAL A 97 12.34 -8.22 -2.14
C VAL A 97 13.55 -7.61 -2.85
N ALA A 98 14.76 -7.87 -2.34
CA ALA A 98 15.99 -7.35 -2.90
C ALA A 98 16.21 -7.78 -4.36
N GLU A 99 15.93 -9.04 -4.70
CA GLU A 99 16.02 -9.54 -6.09
C GLU A 99 15.08 -8.76 -7.03
N ASN A 100 13.84 -8.54 -6.58
CA ASN A 100 12.84 -7.83 -7.39
C ASN A 100 13.14 -6.32 -7.50
N GLU A 101 13.70 -5.71 -6.44
CA GLU A 101 14.14 -4.31 -6.46
C GLU A 101 15.27 -4.08 -7.47
N VAL A 102 16.25 -4.98 -7.52
CA VAL A 102 17.36 -4.91 -8.50
C VAL A 102 16.83 -5.00 -9.93
N ARG A 103 15.75 -5.74 -10.16
CA ARG A 103 15.07 -5.84 -11.46
C ARG A 103 14.08 -4.70 -11.73
N ALA A 104 13.96 -3.72 -10.82
CA ALA A 104 12.98 -2.63 -10.87
C ALA A 104 11.51 -3.10 -10.98
N GLN A 105 11.19 -4.28 -10.44
CA GLN A 105 9.89 -4.92 -10.61
C GLN A 105 8.85 -4.59 -9.53
N ILE A 106 9.23 -3.94 -8.41
CA ILE A 106 8.28 -3.58 -7.35
C ILE A 106 8.05 -2.07 -7.32
N THR A 107 6.80 -1.69 -7.57
CA THR A 107 6.29 -0.32 -7.51
C THR A 107 6.23 0.18 -6.06
N PRO A 108 6.19 1.50 -5.81
CA PRO A 108 6.11 2.01 -4.44
C PRO A 108 4.82 1.58 -3.71
N TRP A 109 3.72 1.38 -4.44
CA TRP A 109 2.47 0.86 -3.88
C TRP A 109 2.63 -0.60 -3.44
N GLU A 110 3.19 -1.47 -4.29
CA GLU A 110 3.42 -2.89 -3.94
C GLU A 110 4.36 -3.03 -2.74
N LYS A 111 5.35 -2.15 -2.58
CA LYS A 111 6.19 -2.11 -1.36
C LYS A 111 5.37 -1.84 -0.11
N ALA A 112 4.47 -0.85 -0.17
CA ALA A 112 3.58 -0.53 0.93
C ALA A 112 2.63 -1.69 1.25
N ARG A 113 2.04 -2.32 0.22
CA ARG A 113 1.17 -3.51 0.36
C ARG A 113 1.88 -4.71 0.95
N LEU A 114 3.13 -4.96 0.55
CA LEU A 114 3.93 -6.02 1.12
C LEU A 114 4.13 -5.79 2.63
N ILE A 115 4.50 -4.57 3.03
CA ILE A 115 4.67 -4.22 4.45
C ILE A 115 3.36 -4.49 5.21
N GLN A 116 2.21 -4.04 4.71
CA GLN A 116 0.90 -4.30 5.32
C GLN A 116 0.62 -5.79 5.48
N THR A 117 0.89 -6.56 4.43
CA THR A 117 0.62 -8.00 4.43
C THR A 117 1.50 -8.71 5.47
N CYS A 118 2.77 -8.32 5.60
CA CYS A 118 3.66 -8.87 6.63
C CYS A 118 3.21 -8.49 8.05
N LEU A 119 2.73 -7.25 8.26
CA LEU A 119 2.18 -6.82 9.55
C LEU A 119 0.90 -7.58 9.90
N ALA A 120 -0.03 -7.71 8.94
CA ALA A 120 -1.28 -8.45 9.11
C ALA A 120 -1.05 -9.95 9.38
N ALA A 121 0.02 -10.52 8.82
CA ALA A 121 0.45 -11.90 9.08
C ALA A 121 1.21 -12.06 10.42
N GLY A 122 1.42 -11.00 11.19
CA GLY A 122 2.13 -11.04 12.47
C GLY A 122 3.64 -11.31 12.34
N LEU A 123 4.23 -11.08 11.16
CA LEU A 123 5.65 -11.32 10.92
C LEU A 123 6.55 -10.23 11.50
N PHE A 124 5.99 -9.05 11.72
CA PHE A 124 6.66 -7.90 12.34
C PHE A 124 5.69 -7.20 13.27
N GLU A 125 6.18 -6.74 14.42
CA GLU A 125 5.37 -6.02 15.41
C GLU A 125 5.06 -4.57 14.99
N THR A 126 5.97 -3.95 14.24
CA THR A 126 5.86 -2.54 13.87
C THR A 126 6.20 -2.30 12.39
N PRO A 127 5.62 -1.25 11.77
CA PRO A 127 6.00 -0.82 10.44
C PRO A 127 7.50 -0.58 10.26
N ASP A 128 8.16 -0.04 11.29
CA ASP A 128 9.58 0.26 11.24
C ASP A 128 10.43 -1.01 11.20
N ALA A 129 10.09 -2.01 12.02
CA ALA A 129 10.75 -3.31 11.99
C ALA A 129 10.61 -3.98 10.61
N ALA A 130 9.41 -3.92 10.02
CA ALA A 130 9.18 -4.45 8.67
C ALA A 130 9.99 -3.71 7.60
N ILE A 131 10.02 -2.36 7.65
CA ILE A 131 10.77 -1.55 6.69
C ILE A 131 12.27 -1.82 6.79
N ASP A 132 12.81 -1.90 8.00
CA ASP A 132 14.24 -2.11 8.21
C ASP A 132 14.67 -3.51 7.76
N ALA A 133 13.85 -4.54 8.04
CA ALA A 133 14.12 -5.90 7.62
C ALA A 133 13.96 -6.12 6.10
N LEU A 134 12.86 -5.64 5.50
CA LEU A 134 12.56 -5.86 4.07
C LEU A 134 13.40 -4.97 3.15
N PHE A 135 13.84 -3.80 3.63
CA PHE A 135 14.53 -2.79 2.84
C PHE A 135 15.85 -2.32 3.48
N PRO A 136 16.80 -3.23 3.78
CA PRO A 136 18.01 -2.92 4.57
C PRO A 136 18.99 -2.00 3.83
N ALA A 137 18.99 -2.00 2.49
CA ALA A 137 19.87 -1.15 1.68
C ALA A 137 19.33 0.29 1.45
N GLN A 138 18.09 0.59 1.86
CA GLN A 138 17.48 1.89 1.58
C GLN A 138 17.99 2.98 2.54
N SER A 139 18.08 4.22 2.06
CA SER A 139 18.46 5.35 2.91
C SER A 139 17.35 5.74 3.89
N ARG A 140 17.69 6.44 4.98
CA ARG A 140 16.72 6.98 5.96
C ARG A 140 15.59 7.77 5.30
N GLN A 141 15.89 8.57 4.28
CA GLN A 141 14.89 9.35 3.53
C GLN A 141 13.91 8.44 2.78
N LYS A 142 14.40 7.40 2.11
CA LYS A 142 13.54 6.44 1.41
C LYS A 142 12.67 5.63 2.36
N ARG A 143 13.21 5.24 3.53
CA ARG A 143 12.41 4.60 4.60
C ARG A 143 11.32 5.51 5.13
N SER A 144 11.64 6.79 5.39
CA SER A 144 10.63 7.77 5.80
C SER A 144 9.53 7.94 4.75
N ARG A 145 9.87 7.83 3.47
CA ARG A 145 8.89 7.86 2.39
C ARG A 145 8.01 6.61 2.38
N LEU A 146 8.59 5.43 2.58
CA LEU A 146 7.83 4.16 2.68
C LEU A 146 6.78 4.20 3.79
N ARG A 147 7.07 4.81 4.95
CA ARG A 147 6.06 5.05 6.00
C ARG A 147 4.87 5.86 5.49
N GLY A 148 5.14 6.91 4.72
CA GLY A 148 4.11 7.72 4.09
C GLY A 148 3.29 6.93 3.07
N HIS A 149 3.93 6.09 2.27
CA HIS A 149 3.25 5.24 1.29
C HIS A 149 2.42 4.14 1.95
N LEU A 150 2.91 3.57 3.06
CA LEU A 150 2.17 2.63 3.91
C LEU A 150 0.86 3.24 4.40
N MET A 151 0.92 4.45 4.98
CA MET A 151 -0.27 5.19 5.42
C MET A 151 -1.27 5.45 4.28
N VAL A 152 -0.77 5.74 3.08
CA VAL A 152 -1.63 5.91 1.89
C VAL A 152 -2.29 4.60 1.50
N ALA A 153 -1.54 3.50 1.48
CA ALA A 153 -2.09 2.20 1.15
C ALA A 153 -3.10 1.72 2.21
N GLU A 154 -2.91 2.04 3.48
CA GLU A 154 -3.85 1.67 4.56
C GLU A 154 -5.15 2.44 4.41
N ALA A 155 -5.06 3.73 4.10
CA ALA A 155 -6.24 4.54 3.83
C ALA A 155 -6.96 4.07 2.56
N PHE A 156 -6.27 3.88 1.45
CA PHE A 156 -6.92 3.73 0.15
C PHE A 156 -6.92 2.31 -0.42
N ASP A 157 -6.70 1.29 0.42
CA ASP A 157 -6.85 -0.10 -0.03
C ASP A 157 -8.24 -0.36 -0.61
N GLY A 158 -8.30 -1.05 -1.74
CA GLY A 158 -9.53 -1.33 -2.47
C GLY A 158 -10.25 -0.10 -3.06
N CYS A 159 -9.75 1.13 -2.85
CA CYS A 159 -10.41 2.35 -3.30
C CYS A 159 -9.83 2.92 -4.61
N LEU A 160 -8.62 2.50 -4.99
CA LEU A 160 -7.90 3.01 -6.16
C LEU A 160 -7.88 1.96 -7.28
N SER A 161 -8.09 2.42 -8.52
CA SER A 161 -7.99 1.61 -9.72
C SER A 161 -6.52 1.48 -10.14
N THR A 162 -5.99 0.27 -10.35
CA THR A 162 -4.58 0.02 -10.75
C THR A 162 -3.54 0.81 -9.94
N PRO A 163 -3.58 0.79 -8.59
CA PRO A 163 -2.75 1.65 -7.75
C PRO A 163 -1.24 1.41 -7.88
N GLU A 164 -0.82 0.24 -8.40
CA GLU A 164 0.56 -0.07 -8.79
C GLU A 164 1.13 0.92 -9.82
N ARG A 165 0.27 1.62 -10.59
CA ARG A 165 0.69 2.64 -11.57
C ARG A 165 0.93 4.02 -10.95
N LEU A 166 0.70 4.20 -9.64
CA LEU A 166 0.95 5.46 -8.97
C LEU A 166 2.44 5.78 -8.89
N SER A 167 2.80 6.99 -9.33
CA SER A 167 4.16 7.49 -9.16
C SER A 167 4.45 7.86 -7.70
N THR A 168 5.73 7.83 -7.34
CA THR A 168 6.23 8.31 -6.05
C THR A 168 5.70 9.70 -5.69
N ALA A 169 5.66 10.63 -6.65
CA ALA A 169 5.19 11.99 -6.42
C ALA A 169 3.69 12.04 -6.07
N ARG A 170 2.86 11.19 -6.71
CA ARG A 170 1.43 11.09 -6.40
C ARG A 170 1.19 10.53 -4.99
N LEU A 171 1.93 9.49 -4.62
CA LEU A 171 1.87 8.91 -3.27
C LEU A 171 2.37 9.90 -2.19
N ASP A 172 3.44 10.65 -2.47
CA ASP A 172 3.96 11.66 -1.55
C ASP A 172 2.92 12.78 -1.29
N ARG A 173 2.16 13.18 -2.32
CA ARG A 173 1.05 14.15 -2.19
C ARG A 173 -0.10 13.61 -1.34
N LEU A 174 -0.52 12.37 -1.58
CA LEU A 174 -1.54 11.70 -0.76
C LEU A 174 -1.10 11.60 0.70
N ALA A 175 0.14 11.16 0.93
CA ALA A 175 0.69 11.02 2.27
C ALA A 175 0.78 12.37 3.00
N ALA A 176 1.13 13.45 2.31
CA ALA A 176 1.13 14.79 2.89
C ALA A 176 -0.29 15.25 3.27
N ALA A 177 -1.29 15.01 2.41
CA ALA A 177 -2.67 15.36 2.70
C ALA A 177 -3.27 14.56 3.88
N LEU A 178 -2.97 13.26 3.97
CA LEU A 178 -3.38 12.40 5.09
C LEU A 178 -2.80 12.87 6.43
N ARG A 179 -1.51 13.23 6.47
CA ARG A 179 -0.90 13.83 7.69
C ARG A 179 -1.57 15.12 8.14
N SER A 180 -2.15 15.86 7.20
CA SER A 180 -2.92 17.08 7.45
C SER A 180 -4.42 16.81 7.71
N GLY A 181 -4.81 15.55 7.88
CA GLY A 181 -6.16 15.13 8.26
C GLY A 181 -7.21 15.28 7.16
N TRP A 182 -6.83 15.23 5.87
CA TRP A 182 -7.77 15.39 4.74
C TRP A 182 -8.42 14.09 4.26
N GLU A 183 -8.31 13.01 5.03
CA GLU A 183 -8.74 11.67 4.61
C GLU A 183 -10.21 11.61 4.18
N ASP A 184 -11.13 12.13 4.98
CA ASP A 184 -12.57 12.05 4.69
C ASP A 184 -12.94 12.76 3.39
N LEU A 185 -12.37 13.95 3.16
CA LEU A 185 -12.57 14.70 1.93
C LEU A 185 -11.99 13.97 0.70
N LEU A 186 -10.82 13.36 0.85
CA LEU A 186 -10.22 12.57 -0.23
C LEU A 186 -11.08 11.34 -0.53
N ARG A 187 -11.54 10.60 0.48
CA ARG A 187 -12.43 9.44 0.32
C ARG A 187 -13.78 9.81 -0.30
N ASN A 188 -14.31 10.96 0.05
CA ASN A 188 -15.58 11.46 -0.51
C ASN A 188 -15.42 11.92 -1.96
N ALA A 189 -14.27 12.52 -2.30
CA ALA A 189 -13.97 12.95 -3.66
C ALA A 189 -13.58 11.79 -4.60
N LEU A 190 -13.17 10.64 -4.05
CA LEU A 190 -12.67 9.50 -4.80
C LEU A 190 -13.82 8.70 -5.45
N PRO A 191 -13.93 8.67 -6.80
CA PRO A 191 -14.92 7.88 -7.51
C PRO A 191 -14.66 6.37 -7.37
N ASP A 192 -15.70 5.56 -7.59
CA ASP A 192 -15.62 4.10 -7.48
C ASP A 192 -14.60 3.50 -8.49
N PRO A 193 -13.61 2.71 -8.02
CA PRO A 193 -12.59 2.12 -8.87
C PRO A 193 -13.12 1.11 -9.90
N ALA A 194 -14.32 0.55 -9.69
CA ALA A 194 -14.96 -0.35 -10.64
C ALA A 194 -15.50 0.37 -11.88
N THR A 195 -15.75 1.67 -11.79
CA THR A 195 -16.34 2.48 -12.88
C THR A 195 -15.41 3.55 -13.41
N HIS A 196 -14.30 3.85 -12.71
CA HIS A 196 -13.39 4.94 -13.07
C HIS A 196 -11.94 4.45 -13.14
N SER A 197 -11.21 4.95 -14.14
CA SER A 197 -9.77 4.72 -14.26
C SER A 197 -8.98 5.51 -13.23
N LEU A 198 -7.73 5.11 -12.99
CA LEU A 198 -6.82 5.83 -12.08
C LEU A 198 -6.68 7.32 -12.43
N GLU A 199 -6.62 7.68 -13.71
CA GLU A 199 -6.50 9.08 -14.15
C GLU A 199 -7.78 9.88 -13.90
N SER A 200 -8.93 9.26 -14.08
CA SER A 200 -10.22 9.89 -13.76
C SER A 200 -10.35 10.10 -12.24
N GLN A 201 -10.00 9.09 -11.45
CA GLN A 201 -9.93 9.22 -10.00
C GLN A 201 -8.94 10.31 -9.56
N TRP A 202 -7.77 10.38 -10.19
CA TRP A 202 -6.77 11.40 -9.90
C TRP A 202 -7.26 12.82 -10.23
N THR A 203 -7.99 12.98 -11.34
CA THR A 203 -8.62 14.25 -11.71
C THR A 203 -9.60 14.72 -10.63
N ALA A 204 -10.39 13.82 -10.05
CA ALA A 204 -11.32 14.14 -8.97
C ALA A 204 -10.60 14.50 -7.66
N LEU A 205 -9.47 13.84 -7.36
CA LEU A 205 -8.65 14.14 -6.17
C LEU A 205 -7.87 15.45 -6.28
N ALA A 206 -7.50 15.87 -7.49
CA ALA A 206 -6.56 16.96 -7.71
C ALA A 206 -6.96 18.30 -7.03
N PRO A 207 -8.22 18.75 -7.05
CA PRO A 207 -8.65 19.97 -6.33
C PRO A 207 -8.50 19.85 -4.82
N VAL A 208 -8.89 18.71 -4.23
CA VAL A 208 -8.77 18.45 -2.79
C VAL A 208 -7.30 18.39 -2.37
N LEU A 209 -6.45 17.75 -3.17
CA LEU A 209 -5.02 17.70 -2.93
C LEU A 209 -4.35 19.08 -3.07
N ALA A 210 -4.78 19.90 -4.03
CA ALA A 210 -4.26 21.26 -4.17
C ALA A 210 -4.59 22.10 -2.93
N GLU A 211 -5.82 22.00 -2.43
CA GLU A 211 -6.24 22.67 -1.20
C GLU A 211 -5.50 22.14 0.05
N ALA A 212 -5.29 20.82 0.13
CA ALA A 212 -4.59 20.21 1.26
C ALA A 212 -3.12 20.61 1.38
N LEU A 213 -2.45 20.79 0.23
CA LEU A 213 -1.02 21.12 0.16
C LEU A 213 -0.79 22.63 0.19
N SER A 214 -1.78 23.41 -0.26
CA SER A 214 -1.74 24.88 -0.30
C SER A 214 -3.08 25.45 0.19
N PRO A 215 -3.37 25.37 1.50
CA PRO A 215 -4.64 25.83 2.05
C PRO A 215 -4.82 27.33 1.84
N ARG A 216 -5.95 27.74 1.24
CA ARG A 216 -6.36 29.14 1.13
C ARG A 216 -7.26 29.48 2.31
N ASP A 217 -6.83 30.42 3.14
CA ASP A 217 -7.57 30.83 4.32
C ASP A 217 -8.78 31.70 3.92
N GLY A 218 -9.99 31.34 4.35
CA GLY A 218 -11.15 32.25 4.37
C GLY A 218 -11.78 32.60 3.01
N GLU A 219 -11.26 32.10 1.89
CA GLU A 219 -11.84 32.31 0.57
C GLU A 219 -12.86 31.22 0.20
N PRO A 220 -14.00 31.58 -0.41
CA PRO A 220 -14.82 30.64 -1.14
C PRO A 220 -14.00 29.97 -2.26
N ALA A 221 -14.37 28.75 -2.66
CA ALA A 221 -13.67 28.08 -3.76
C ALA A 221 -13.72 28.95 -5.04
N PRO A 222 -12.66 28.94 -5.88
CA PRO A 222 -12.67 29.65 -7.16
C PRO A 222 -13.95 29.32 -7.94
N ASN A 223 -14.65 30.34 -8.44
CA ASN A 223 -15.94 30.27 -9.14
C ASN A 223 -17.20 30.06 -8.27
N THR A 224 -17.10 30.09 -6.93
CA THR A 224 -18.28 30.04 -6.04
C THR A 224 -18.22 31.07 -4.90
N PRO A 225 -18.21 32.39 -5.20
CA PRO A 225 -18.00 33.45 -4.22
C PRO A 225 -19.06 33.54 -3.11
N ARG A 226 -20.25 32.94 -3.32
CA ARG A 226 -21.33 32.85 -2.31
C ARG A 226 -21.32 31.53 -1.53
N ALA A 227 -20.44 30.58 -1.87
CA ALA A 227 -20.36 29.34 -1.13
C ALA A 227 -19.81 29.60 0.29
N PRO A 228 -20.32 28.90 1.32
CA PRO A 228 -19.79 29.03 2.67
C PRO A 228 -18.29 28.70 2.69
N ARG A 229 -17.52 29.44 3.50
CA ARG A 229 -16.08 29.19 3.65
C ARG A 229 -15.84 27.72 4.02
N ARG A 230 -14.95 27.04 3.31
CA ARG A 230 -14.61 25.65 3.60
C ARG A 230 -13.72 25.52 4.84
N MET A 231 -12.85 26.50 5.05
CA MET A 231 -11.93 26.56 6.17
C MET A 231 -11.92 27.97 6.76
N ALA A 232 -11.88 28.05 8.09
CA ALA A 232 -11.79 29.30 8.84
C ALA A 232 -10.69 29.16 9.89
N ARG A 233 -9.71 30.09 9.86
CA ARG A 233 -8.79 30.29 10.97
C ARG A 233 -9.46 31.26 11.95
N ILE A 234 -9.89 30.74 13.10
CA ILE A 234 -10.70 31.51 14.06
C ILE A 234 -9.80 32.39 14.93
N ARG A 235 -8.71 31.80 15.45
CA ARG A 235 -7.67 32.48 16.23
C ARG A 235 -6.34 31.74 16.08
N THR A 236 -5.27 32.29 16.64
CA THR A 236 -3.92 31.72 16.53
C THR A 236 -3.91 30.29 17.07
N GLY A 237 -3.68 29.30 16.20
CA GLY A 237 -3.64 27.90 16.61
C GLY A 237 -5.01 27.18 16.67
N LEU A 238 -6.09 27.79 16.16
CA LEU A 238 -7.38 27.14 15.97
C LEU A 238 -7.91 27.34 14.53
N THR A 239 -7.96 26.23 13.78
CA THR A 239 -8.54 26.15 12.44
C THR A 239 -9.74 25.23 12.47
N VAL A 240 -10.87 25.68 11.90
CA VAL A 240 -12.08 24.88 11.72
C VAL A 240 -12.30 24.67 10.23
N ARG A 241 -12.43 23.42 9.81
CA ARG A 241 -12.75 23.04 8.44
C ARG A 241 -14.08 22.32 8.42
N ARG A 242 -14.96 22.67 7.47
CA ARG A 242 -16.16 21.87 7.19
C ARG A 242 -15.83 20.85 6.12
N GLU A 243 -16.26 19.61 6.34
CA GLU A 243 -16.03 18.51 5.42
C GLU A 243 -17.36 17.82 5.12
N LEU A 244 -17.63 17.60 3.83
CA LEU A 244 -18.73 16.75 3.42
C LEU A 244 -18.20 15.33 3.30
N THR A 245 -18.79 14.43 4.07
CA THR A 245 -18.54 12.99 4.06
C THR A 245 -19.74 12.26 3.43
N ARG A 246 -19.62 10.95 3.24
CA ARG A 246 -20.72 10.12 2.71
C ARG A 246 -21.95 10.08 3.63
N THR A 247 -21.77 10.31 4.93
CA THR A 247 -22.84 10.20 5.94
C THR A 247 -23.31 11.57 6.45
N GLY A 248 -22.73 12.67 5.97
CA GLY A 248 -23.13 14.02 6.35
C GLY A 248 -21.97 14.99 6.47
N TRP A 249 -22.22 16.12 7.14
CA TRP A 249 -21.23 17.16 7.37
C TRP A 249 -20.50 16.96 8.70
N ILE A 250 -19.19 17.20 8.70
CA ILE A 250 -18.39 17.28 9.92
C ILE A 250 -17.67 18.63 10.00
N LEU A 251 -17.41 19.08 11.23
CA LEU A 251 -16.50 20.18 11.52
C LEU A 251 -15.22 19.60 12.13
N ARG A 252 -14.11 19.77 11.43
CA ARG A 252 -12.78 19.36 11.90
C ARG A 252 -12.06 20.55 12.52
N PHE A 253 -11.79 20.45 13.81
CA PHE A 253 -11.00 21.40 14.58
C PHE A 253 -9.54 20.93 14.61
N SER A 254 -8.59 21.83 14.30
CA SER A 254 -7.16 21.51 14.25
C SER A 254 -6.29 22.68 14.72
N GLY A 255 -5.06 22.36 15.13
CA GLY A 255 -4.10 23.30 15.71
C GLY A 255 -3.91 23.11 17.22
N PRO A 256 -2.91 23.77 17.83
CA PRO A 256 -2.59 23.61 19.26
C PRO A 256 -3.77 23.86 20.19
N GLU A 257 -4.61 24.84 19.87
CA GLU A 257 -5.75 25.22 20.71
C GLU A 257 -6.98 24.33 20.51
N ALA A 258 -7.02 23.52 19.45
CA ALA A 258 -8.10 22.54 19.24
C ALA A 258 -8.11 21.45 20.33
N LYS A 259 -7.01 21.31 21.10
CA LYS A 259 -6.88 20.39 22.23
C LYS A 259 -7.29 21.00 23.57
N SER A 260 -7.72 22.26 23.59
CA SER A 260 -8.15 22.92 24.84
C SER A 260 -9.33 22.16 25.44
N PRO A 261 -9.26 21.74 26.71
CA PRO A 261 -10.42 21.17 27.41
C PRO A 261 -11.61 22.14 27.36
N GLY A 262 -12.82 21.62 27.17
CA GLY A 262 -14.06 22.41 27.13
C GLY A 262 -14.39 23.06 25.78
N LEU A 263 -13.45 23.21 24.83
CA LEU A 263 -13.74 23.86 23.54
C LEU A 263 -14.86 23.17 22.77
N ILE A 264 -14.81 21.84 22.70
CA ILE A 264 -15.82 21.05 21.97
C ILE A 264 -17.13 21.01 22.76
N ASP A 265 -17.06 20.96 24.09
CA ASP A 265 -18.24 20.99 24.95
C ASP A 265 -18.99 22.33 24.80
N ASP A 266 -18.29 23.46 24.78
CA ASP A 266 -18.87 24.80 24.52
C ASP A 266 -19.55 24.88 23.13
N VAL A 267 -18.97 24.21 22.13
CA VAL A 267 -19.56 24.11 20.79
C VAL A 267 -20.81 23.25 20.83
N LEU A 268 -20.78 22.11 21.53
CA LEU A 268 -21.95 21.24 21.71
C LEU A 268 -23.07 21.99 22.43
N ASP A 269 -22.80 22.66 23.55
CA ASP A 269 -23.77 23.49 24.29
C ASP A 269 -24.41 24.57 23.41
N ARG A 270 -23.65 25.11 22.45
CA ARG A 270 -24.18 26.08 21.48
C ARG A 270 -25.09 25.41 20.46
N VAL A 271 -24.70 24.26 19.94
CA VAL A 271 -25.51 23.47 18.99
C VAL A 271 -26.80 23.00 19.67
N GLU A 272 -26.72 22.46 20.88
CA GLU A 272 -27.88 22.06 21.68
C GLU A 272 -28.83 23.22 21.92
N ARG A 273 -28.33 24.42 22.26
CA ARG A 273 -29.19 25.61 22.36
C ARG A 273 -29.85 26.00 21.04
N TRP A 274 -29.19 25.79 19.90
CA TRP A 274 -29.76 26.13 18.59
C TRP A 274 -30.81 25.14 18.11
N PHE A 275 -30.68 23.87 18.48
CA PHE A 275 -31.51 22.78 17.93
C PHE A 275 -32.38 22.08 18.98
N GLY A 276 -32.17 22.34 20.27
CA GLY A 276 -32.83 21.67 21.40
C GLY A 276 -34.13 22.31 21.86
N GLU A 277 -34.49 23.50 21.38
CA GLU A 277 -35.81 24.12 21.62
C GLU A 277 -36.83 23.80 20.50
N ALA A 278 -36.83 22.56 20.01
CA ALA A 278 -37.83 22.05 19.06
C ALA A 278 -38.91 21.22 19.76
#